data_AF-A0A6S6XHT7-F1
#
_entry.id   AF-A0A6S6XHT7-F1
#
_cell.length_a   1.000
_cell.length_b   1.000
_cell.length_c   1.000
_cell.angle_alpha   90.00
_cell.angle_beta   90.00
_cell.angle_gamma   90.00
#
_symmetry.space_group_name_H-M   'P 1'
#
loop_
_entity.id
_entity.type
_entity.pdbx_description
1 polymer ?
#
loop_
_entity_poly.entity_id
_entity_poly.type
_entity_poly.pdbx_seq_one_letter_code
_entity_poly.pdbx_strand_id
1 'polypeptide(L)'
;MKLKERLFVFFLGCILCVSLSGCGEAVKTTSSGATQTTSSTQSTVSTVLSEGDTVRSNVSSEALSPFEQKFSQNPIDVDYQADSKKALSMVDMVALADRYSEIWLNEETAAYDFLLDKSSENDKEAVKKEQEDWVNQKSQDLSQIQTQTSSMGNMANLEYSSRTLSYYKNKTKALYEKIYQIDPNFSYHYAGKGAAVG
;
A
#
# COMPACT_ATOMS: atom_id res chain seq x y z
N MET A 1 20.77 -5.81 34.46
CA MET A 1 21.94 -5.19 33.81
C MET A 1 22.55 -6.20 32.85
N LYS A 2 22.62 -5.86 31.56
CA LYS A 2 23.54 -6.34 30.51
C LYS A 2 23.48 -7.86 30.22
N LEU A 3 23.32 -8.32 28.98
CA LEU A 3 24.21 -7.99 27.87
C LEU A 3 23.50 -8.28 26.54
N LYS A 4 23.65 -7.32 25.62
CA LYS A 4 23.34 -7.42 24.20
C LYS A 4 24.24 -8.49 23.57
N GLU A 5 23.68 -9.43 22.83
CA GLU A 5 24.40 -10.09 21.74
C GLU A 5 23.56 -9.97 20.47
N ARG A 6 23.92 -8.96 19.68
CA ARG A 6 23.48 -8.81 18.30
C ARG A 6 24.41 -9.69 17.47
N LEU A 7 23.91 -10.83 17.00
CA LEU A 7 24.64 -11.66 16.04
C LEU A 7 24.55 -11.00 14.66
N PHE A 8 25.59 -10.22 14.35
CA PHE A 8 25.88 -9.63 13.06
C PHE A 8 26.36 -10.77 12.14
N VAL A 9 25.49 -11.33 11.30
CA VAL A 9 25.92 -12.28 10.26
C VAL A 9 26.44 -11.47 9.07
N PHE A 10 27.76 -11.34 9.01
CA PHE A 10 28.51 -10.91 7.83
C PHE A 10 28.35 -11.96 6.73
N PHE A 11 27.61 -11.63 5.65
CA PHE A 11 27.71 -12.37 4.40
C PHE A 11 28.92 -11.85 3.61
N LEU A 12 30.03 -12.58 3.75
CA LEU A 12 31.25 -12.40 2.97
C LEU A 12 31.22 -13.38 1.79
N GLY A 13 31.18 -12.83 0.57
CA GLY A 13 31.90 -13.32 -0.62
C GLY A 13 31.52 -14.68 -1.21
N CYS A 14 30.92 -14.65 -2.41
CA CYS A 14 31.30 -15.52 -3.52
C CYS A 14 30.94 -14.86 -4.85
N ILE A 15 31.88 -14.08 -5.38
CA ILE A 15 31.99 -13.75 -6.80
C ILE A 15 32.64 -14.95 -7.47
N LEU A 16 31.98 -15.58 -8.45
CA LEU A 16 32.64 -16.33 -9.51
C LEU A 16 31.73 -16.46 -10.75
N CYS A 17 32.40 -16.36 -11.89
CA CYS A 17 31.92 -15.94 -13.20
C CYS A 17 31.48 -17.08 -14.13
N VAL A 18 30.52 -16.75 -15.01
CA VAL A 18 30.43 -17.03 -16.47
C VAL A 18 30.25 -18.48 -16.98
N SER A 19 29.18 -18.69 -17.75
CA SER A 19 29.28 -19.25 -19.12
C SER A 19 28.05 -18.95 -19.99
N LEU A 20 28.35 -18.64 -21.25
CA LEU A 20 27.51 -18.32 -22.40
C LEU A 20 26.65 -19.51 -22.88
N SER A 21 25.49 -19.23 -23.49
CA SER A 21 25.07 -19.68 -24.85
C SER A 21 23.55 -19.81 -24.98
N GLY A 22 23.00 -19.26 -26.07
CA GLY A 22 21.66 -19.64 -26.55
C GLY A 22 20.92 -18.54 -27.30
N CYS A 23 21.31 -18.26 -28.54
CA CYS A 23 20.47 -17.55 -29.51
C CYS A 23 19.25 -18.41 -29.90
N GLY A 24 18.10 -17.77 -30.10
CA GLY A 24 16.90 -18.39 -30.64
C GLY A 24 15.88 -17.34 -31.05
N GLU A 25 16.12 -16.68 -32.18
CA GLU A 25 15.09 -15.93 -32.91
C GLU A 25 14.04 -16.88 -33.46
N ALA A 26 12.77 -16.54 -33.30
CA ALA A 26 11.71 -16.97 -34.20
C ALA A 26 10.89 -15.74 -34.60
N VAL A 27 11.28 -15.19 -35.74
CA VAL A 27 10.51 -14.25 -36.54
C VAL A 27 9.17 -14.88 -36.94
N LYS A 28 8.07 -14.18 -36.67
CA LYS A 28 6.86 -14.27 -37.50
C LYS A 28 6.53 -12.89 -38.03
N THR A 29 6.88 -12.69 -39.30
CA THR A 29 6.43 -11.61 -40.17
C THR A 29 5.09 -12.00 -40.80
N THR A 30 4.17 -11.02 -40.88
CA THR A 30 3.13 -10.73 -41.91
C THR A 30 1.90 -10.17 -41.17
N SER A 31 1.65 -8.86 -41.08
CA SER A 31 1.36 -7.80 -42.08
C SER A 31 -0.13 -7.46 -42.13
N SER A 32 -0.36 -6.14 -42.01
CA SER A 32 -1.45 -5.33 -42.57
C SER A 32 -2.81 -5.26 -41.88
N GLY A 33 -3.21 -4.02 -41.57
CA GLY A 33 -4.59 -3.65 -41.33
C GLY A 33 -4.75 -2.33 -40.57
N ALA A 34 -4.47 -1.19 -41.22
CA ALA A 34 -4.94 0.13 -40.79
C ALA A 34 -6.47 0.11 -40.60
N THR A 35 -7.08 0.90 -39.72
CA THR A 35 -7.40 2.32 -39.98
C THR A 35 -8.01 2.94 -38.72
N GLN A 36 -7.63 4.18 -38.45
CA GLN A 36 -8.28 5.10 -37.51
C GLN A 36 -9.69 5.45 -37.99
N THR A 37 -10.67 5.45 -37.09
CA THR A 37 -11.81 6.36 -37.22
C THR A 37 -12.13 6.96 -35.86
N THR A 38 -11.55 8.13 -35.62
CA THR A 38 -12.15 9.16 -34.77
C THR A 38 -13.55 9.47 -35.28
N SER A 39 -14.55 9.40 -34.41
CA SER A 39 -15.84 10.04 -34.67
C SER A 39 -16.21 10.90 -33.48
N SER A 40 -15.74 12.14 -33.55
CA SER A 40 -16.28 13.27 -32.81
C SER A 40 -17.62 13.62 -33.44
N THR A 41 -18.73 13.35 -32.76
CA THR A 41 -20.01 13.96 -33.11
C THR A 41 -20.37 14.97 -32.03
N GLN A 42 -20.02 16.23 -32.32
CA GLN A 42 -20.61 17.39 -31.69
C GLN A 42 -21.99 17.64 -32.27
N SER A 43 -22.83 18.31 -31.47
CA SER A 43 -24.14 18.90 -31.78
C SER A 43 -25.31 17.93 -31.52
N THR A 44 -26.33 18.28 -30.73
CA THR A 44 -27.04 19.56 -30.73
C THR A 44 -27.82 19.73 -29.43
N VAL A 45 -27.72 20.91 -28.80
CA VAL A 45 -28.70 21.38 -27.81
C VAL A 45 -30.03 21.59 -28.50
N SER A 46 -31.09 20.93 -28.04
CA SER A 46 -32.43 21.55 -27.97
C SER A 46 -33.33 20.80 -26.99
N THR A 47 -33.72 21.59 -25.99
CA THR A 47 -34.83 21.49 -25.06
C THR A 47 -36.05 20.75 -25.61
N VAL A 48 -36.53 19.76 -24.85
CA VAL A 48 -37.95 19.40 -24.79
C VAL A 48 -38.31 19.21 -23.32
N LEU A 49 -39.05 20.18 -22.78
CA LEU A 49 -39.84 19.99 -21.57
C LEU A 49 -40.95 18.99 -21.88
N SER A 50 -40.95 17.85 -21.20
CA SER A 50 -42.16 17.08 -20.96
C SER A 50 -41.96 16.25 -19.70
N GLU A 51 -42.94 16.36 -18.81
CA GLU A 51 -43.02 15.73 -17.49
C GLU A 51 -42.68 14.24 -17.55
N GLY A 52 -41.70 13.83 -16.74
CA GLY A 52 -41.26 12.45 -16.62
C GLY A 52 -40.40 12.32 -15.38
N ASP A 53 -40.74 11.33 -14.55
CA ASP A 53 -40.11 10.92 -13.31
C ASP A 53 -38.72 11.51 -13.04
N THR A 54 -38.63 12.23 -11.92
CA THR A 54 -37.33 12.49 -11.30
C THR A 54 -36.75 11.14 -10.87
N VAL A 55 -36.01 10.48 -11.76
CA VAL A 55 -35.02 9.48 -11.37
C VAL A 55 -33.94 10.25 -10.64
N ARG A 56 -34.24 10.55 -9.38
CA ARG A 56 -33.27 10.91 -8.37
C ARG A 56 -32.33 9.72 -8.33
N SER A 57 -31.17 9.85 -8.97
CA SER A 57 -30.05 8.95 -8.71
C SER A 57 -29.75 9.08 -7.23
N ASN A 58 -30.41 8.24 -6.43
CA ASN A 58 -30.05 7.96 -5.06
C ASN A 58 -28.71 7.23 -5.16
N VAL A 59 -27.64 8.01 -5.34
CA VAL A 59 -26.32 7.59 -4.93
C VAL A 59 -26.44 7.50 -3.42
N SER A 60 -26.80 6.30 -2.95
CA SER A 60 -26.71 5.95 -1.54
C SER A 60 -25.25 6.15 -1.16
N SER A 61 -24.96 7.25 -0.46
CA SER A 61 -23.70 7.42 0.24
C SER A 61 -23.68 6.34 1.31
N GLU A 62 -23.16 5.16 0.98
CA GLU A 62 -22.96 4.06 1.92
C GLU A 62 -22.19 4.61 3.12
N ALA A 63 -22.79 4.56 4.30
CA ALA A 63 -22.13 4.98 5.52
C ALA A 63 -20.94 4.04 5.80
N LEU A 64 -19.79 4.60 6.20
CA LEU A 64 -18.63 3.81 6.59
C LEU A 64 -18.98 2.86 7.76
N SER A 65 -18.36 1.68 7.78
CA SER A 65 -18.44 0.82 8.96
C SER A 65 -17.80 1.52 10.18
N PRO A 66 -18.16 1.15 11.42
CA PRO A 66 -17.55 1.73 12.61
C PRO A 66 -16.02 1.59 12.65
N PHE A 67 -15.50 0.44 12.19
CA PHE A 67 -14.06 0.23 12.06
C PHE A 67 -13.45 1.19 11.03
N GLU A 68 -14.04 1.32 9.83
CA GLU A 68 -13.54 2.24 8.81
C GLU A 68 -13.55 3.70 9.29
N GLN A 69 -14.60 4.09 10.02
CA GLN A 69 -14.68 5.41 10.61
C GLN A 69 -13.56 5.66 11.62
N LYS A 70 -13.26 4.70 12.51
CA LYS A 70 -12.14 4.82 13.45
C LYS A 70 -10.80 4.79 12.73
N PHE A 71 -10.62 3.88 11.77
CA PHE A 71 -9.37 3.75 11.02
C PHE A 71 -9.08 5.00 10.18
N SER A 72 -10.09 5.67 9.65
CA SER A 72 -9.91 6.94 8.91
C SER A 72 -9.34 8.08 9.75
N GLN A 73 -9.36 7.96 11.08
CA GLN A 73 -8.85 8.95 12.03
C GLN A 73 -7.44 8.60 12.54
N ASN A 74 -6.74 7.67 11.89
CA ASN A 74 -5.41 7.26 12.33
C ASN A 74 -4.40 8.44 12.28
N PRO A 75 -3.55 8.60 13.31
CA PRO A 75 -2.63 9.73 13.41
C PRO A 75 -1.55 9.72 12.33
N ILE A 76 -1.23 8.55 11.77
CA ILE A 76 -0.24 8.39 10.71
C ILE A 76 -0.70 9.10 9.43
N ASP A 77 -1.95 8.87 9.01
CA ASP A 77 -2.54 9.51 7.83
C ASP A 77 -2.75 11.01 8.03
N VAL A 78 -3.09 11.44 9.25
CA VAL A 78 -3.19 12.87 9.61
C VAL A 78 -1.85 13.56 9.37
N ASP A 79 -0.76 13.00 9.91
CA ASP A 79 0.57 13.57 9.73
C ASP A 79 1.07 13.44 8.27
N TYR A 80 0.76 12.34 7.58
CA TYR A 80 1.06 12.17 6.14
C TYR A 80 0.39 13.26 5.30
N GLN A 81 -0.89 13.53 5.56
CA GLN A 81 -1.64 14.58 4.85
C GLN A 81 -1.10 15.99 5.17
N ALA A 82 -0.65 16.23 6.40
CA ALA A 82 -0.05 17.50 6.78
C ALA A 82 1.32 17.70 6.11
N ASP A 83 2.13 16.65 6.02
CA ASP A 83 3.44 16.68 5.38
C ASP A 83 3.37 16.73 3.85
N SER A 84 2.40 16.06 3.23
CA SER A 84 2.28 16.02 1.76
C SER A 84 2.05 17.40 1.17
N LYS A 85 1.40 18.30 1.91
CA LYS A 85 1.24 19.72 1.55
C LYS A 85 2.55 20.50 1.51
N LYS A 86 3.62 19.97 2.13
CA LYS A 86 4.96 20.59 2.22
C LYS A 86 5.96 19.97 1.24
N ALA A 87 5.64 18.83 0.65
CA ALA A 87 6.48 18.20 -0.35
C ALA A 87 6.31 18.92 -1.70
N LEU A 88 7.37 19.61 -2.17
CA LEU A 88 7.30 20.50 -3.33
C LEU A 88 7.90 19.89 -4.60
N SER A 89 8.57 18.74 -4.47
CA SER A 89 9.22 18.04 -5.56
C SER A 89 8.91 16.54 -5.57
N MET A 90 9.19 15.90 -6.70
CA MET A 90 9.10 14.43 -6.84
C MET A 90 9.97 13.71 -5.80
N VAL A 91 11.16 14.24 -5.54
CA VAL A 91 12.10 13.69 -4.56
C VAL A 91 11.54 13.82 -3.14
N ASP A 92 10.91 14.95 -2.81
CA ASP A 92 10.25 15.13 -1.51
C ASP A 92 9.09 14.15 -1.32
N MET A 93 8.30 13.92 -2.38
CA MET A 93 7.17 13.00 -2.33
C MET A 93 7.62 11.54 -2.18
N VAL A 94 8.71 11.14 -2.85
CA VAL A 94 9.35 9.82 -2.65
C VAL A 94 9.81 9.68 -1.20
N ALA A 95 10.60 10.63 -0.69
CA ALA A 95 11.12 10.60 0.68
C ALA A 95 10.00 10.65 1.73
N LEU A 96 8.88 11.32 1.43
CA LEU A 96 7.68 11.31 2.24
C LEU A 96 7.06 9.91 2.28
N ALA A 97 6.78 9.31 1.13
CA ALA A 97 6.18 7.98 1.05
C ALA A 97 7.05 6.91 1.71
N ASP A 98 8.37 6.95 1.53
CA ASP A 98 9.30 6.02 2.18
C ASP A 98 9.26 6.16 3.70
N ARG A 99 9.32 7.39 4.23
CA ARG A 99 9.24 7.63 5.68
C ARG A 99 7.94 7.10 6.28
N TYR A 100 6.80 7.33 5.64
CA TYR A 100 5.53 6.82 6.17
C TYR A 100 5.37 5.31 5.95
N SER A 101 6.04 4.73 4.95
CA SER A 101 6.12 3.26 4.80
C SER A 101 6.79 2.62 6.00
N GLU A 102 7.89 3.22 6.50
CA GLU A 102 8.57 2.76 7.72
C GLU A 102 7.70 2.91 8.97
N ILE A 103 6.99 4.04 9.09
CA ILE A 103 6.05 4.25 10.22
C ILE A 103 4.96 3.18 10.21
N TRP A 104 4.33 2.92 9.05
CA TRP A 104 3.33 1.87 8.93
C TRP A 104 3.89 0.47 9.20
N LEU A 105 5.13 0.19 8.81
CA LEU A 105 5.77 -1.09 9.11
C LEU A 105 6.06 -1.27 10.61
N ASN A 106 6.44 -0.20 11.32
CA ASN A 106 6.56 -0.25 12.78
C ASN A 106 5.20 -0.44 13.46
N GLU A 107 4.17 0.22 12.94
CA GLU A 107 2.80 0.07 13.41
C GLU A 107 2.27 -1.36 13.20
N GLU A 108 2.60 -1.98 12.06
CA GLU A 108 2.30 -3.36 11.75
C GLU A 108 2.85 -4.32 12.81
N THR A 109 4.11 -4.13 13.21
CA THR A 109 4.76 -4.92 14.26
C THR A 109 4.06 -4.74 15.60
N ALA A 110 3.73 -3.51 15.98
CA ALA A 110 3.03 -3.22 17.23
C ALA A 110 1.61 -3.81 17.25
N ALA A 111 0.89 -3.75 16.14
CA ALA A 111 -0.44 -4.34 16.00
C ALA A 111 -0.39 -5.87 16.09
N TYR A 112 0.62 -6.50 15.46
CA TYR A 112 0.86 -7.93 15.59
C TYR A 112 1.15 -8.34 17.05
N ASP A 113 2.06 -7.64 17.73
CA ASP A 113 2.39 -7.91 19.13
C ASP A 113 1.17 -7.76 20.04
N PHE A 114 0.33 -6.75 19.81
CA PHE A 114 -0.93 -6.57 20.54
C PHE A 114 -1.85 -7.78 20.36
N LEU A 115 -2.01 -8.28 19.13
CA LEU A 115 -2.84 -9.45 18.85
C LEU A 115 -2.27 -10.69 19.55
N LEU A 116 -0.95 -10.88 19.57
CA LEU A 116 -0.34 -11.99 20.30
C LEU A 116 -0.56 -11.92 21.81
N ASP A 117 -0.64 -10.72 22.39
CA ASP A 117 -0.92 -10.53 23.81
C ASP A 117 -2.40 -10.77 24.14
N LYS A 118 -3.31 -10.17 23.37
CA LYS A 118 -4.73 -10.05 23.73
C LYS A 118 -5.67 -11.11 23.15
N SER A 119 -5.26 -11.81 22.09
CA SER A 119 -6.14 -12.76 21.41
C SER A 119 -6.34 -14.06 22.21
N SER A 120 -7.38 -14.83 21.88
CA SER A 120 -7.51 -16.21 22.36
C SER A 120 -6.42 -17.10 21.76
N GLU A 121 -6.13 -18.27 22.34
CA GLU A 121 -5.05 -19.14 21.82
C GLU A 121 -5.30 -19.57 20.37
N ASN A 122 -6.55 -19.89 20.00
CA ASN A 122 -6.90 -20.23 18.62
C ASN A 122 -6.67 -19.07 17.67
N ASP A 123 -7.05 -17.85 18.07
CA ASP A 123 -6.85 -16.64 17.27
C ASP A 123 -5.37 -16.27 17.15
N LYS A 124 -4.56 -16.50 18.20
CA LYS A 124 -3.10 -16.31 18.16
C LYS A 124 -2.45 -17.17 17.09
N GLU A 125 -2.80 -18.46 17.02
CA GLU A 125 -2.24 -19.36 16.01
C GLU A 125 -2.65 -18.95 14.60
N ALA A 126 -3.90 -18.51 14.39
CA ALA A 126 -4.34 -17.96 13.11
C ALA A 126 -3.54 -16.70 12.73
N VAL A 127 -3.36 -15.76 13.66
CA VAL A 127 -2.59 -14.52 13.45
C VAL A 127 -1.12 -14.81 13.14
N LYS A 128 -0.47 -15.74 13.86
CA LYS A 128 0.91 -16.16 13.58
C LYS A 128 1.05 -16.72 12.17
N LYS A 129 0.13 -17.58 11.75
CA LYS A 129 0.15 -18.16 10.40
C LYS A 129 -0.04 -17.09 9.32
N GLU A 130 -1.02 -16.21 9.48
CA GLU A 130 -1.22 -15.08 8.55
C GLU A 130 0.00 -14.15 8.50
N GLN A 131 0.70 -13.99 9.62
CA GLN A 131 1.94 -13.21 9.68
C GLN A 131 3.09 -13.89 8.94
N GLU A 132 3.29 -15.18 9.17
CA GLU A 132 4.30 -15.98 8.49
C GLU A 132 4.06 -15.98 6.97
N ASP A 133 2.82 -16.23 6.53
CA ASP A 133 2.42 -16.20 5.13
C ASP A 133 2.75 -14.84 4.50
N TRP A 134 2.42 -13.73 5.18
CA TRP A 134 2.73 -12.38 4.71
C TRP A 134 4.24 -12.12 4.63
N VAL A 135 5.02 -12.48 5.65
CA VAL A 135 6.48 -12.30 5.66
C VAL A 135 7.15 -13.07 4.53
N ASN A 136 6.73 -14.32 4.29
CA ASN A 136 7.26 -15.16 3.22
C ASN A 136 6.94 -14.61 1.83
N GLN A 137 5.77 -13.99 1.68
CA GLN A 137 5.30 -13.42 0.41
C GLN A 137 5.83 -12.00 0.14
N LYS A 138 6.22 -11.27 1.20
CA LYS A 138 6.62 -9.85 1.16
C LYS A 138 7.67 -9.52 0.10
N SER A 139 8.75 -10.30 0.00
CA SER A 139 9.80 -10.03 -0.98
C SER A 139 9.29 -10.14 -2.42
N GLN A 140 8.40 -11.09 -2.69
CA GLN A 140 7.82 -11.27 -4.01
C GLN A 140 6.85 -10.13 -4.34
N ASP A 141 6.00 -9.74 -3.40
CA ASP A 141 5.03 -8.64 -3.58
C ASP A 141 5.75 -7.31 -3.88
N LEU A 142 6.79 -6.99 -3.11
CA LEU A 142 7.59 -5.78 -3.34
C LEU A 142 8.35 -5.81 -4.67
N SER A 143 8.84 -6.98 -5.07
CA SER A 143 9.46 -7.16 -6.40
C SER A 143 8.43 -6.99 -7.53
N GLN A 144 7.19 -7.44 -7.32
CA GLN A 144 6.11 -7.25 -8.28
C GLN A 144 5.73 -5.76 -8.39
N ILE A 145 5.62 -5.05 -7.27
CA ILE A 145 5.42 -3.59 -7.26
C ILE A 145 6.53 -2.90 -8.05
N GLN A 146 7.80 -3.23 -7.79
CA GLN A 146 8.95 -2.67 -8.51
C GLN A 146 8.85 -2.93 -10.03
N THR A 147 8.49 -4.15 -10.41
CA THR A 147 8.33 -4.52 -11.83
C THR A 147 7.23 -3.69 -12.49
N GLN A 148 6.07 -3.55 -11.84
CA GLN A 148 4.93 -2.80 -12.35
C GLN A 148 5.20 -1.30 -12.48
N THR A 149 6.03 -0.72 -11.61
CA THR A 149 6.31 0.72 -11.62
C THR A 149 7.50 1.08 -12.49
N SER A 150 8.42 0.15 -12.77
CA SER A 150 9.63 0.39 -13.57
C SER A 150 9.37 0.98 -14.97
N SER A 151 8.22 0.66 -15.58
CA SER A 151 7.82 1.18 -16.89
C SER A 151 7.17 2.57 -16.85
N MET A 152 7.01 3.20 -15.68
CA MET A 152 6.30 4.47 -15.52
C MET A 152 7.18 5.71 -15.75
N GLY A 153 8.37 5.53 -16.32
CA GLY A 153 9.29 6.62 -16.67
C GLY A 153 9.69 7.46 -15.46
N ASN A 154 9.61 8.79 -15.58
CA ASN A 154 10.04 9.71 -14.52
C ASN A 154 9.23 9.60 -13.21
N MET A 155 8.09 8.91 -13.21
CA MET A 155 7.24 8.68 -12.04
C MET A 155 7.53 7.35 -11.34
N ALA A 156 8.37 6.48 -11.92
CA ALA A 156 8.57 5.11 -11.44
C ALA A 156 8.91 5.03 -9.95
N ASN A 157 9.79 5.91 -9.47
CA ASN A 157 10.21 5.93 -8.07
C ASN A 157 9.08 6.39 -7.14
N LEU A 158 8.31 7.43 -7.51
CA LEU A 158 7.18 7.88 -6.71
C LEU A 158 6.09 6.81 -6.64
N GLU A 159 5.81 6.16 -7.75
CA GLU A 159 4.81 5.10 -7.82
C GLU A 159 5.25 3.86 -7.02
N TYR A 160 6.53 3.50 -7.06
CA TYR A 160 7.09 2.44 -6.22
C TYR A 160 6.92 2.74 -4.73
N SER A 161 7.35 3.92 -4.28
CA SER A 161 7.25 4.33 -2.87
C SER A 161 5.80 4.45 -2.41
N SER A 162 4.91 5.00 -3.24
CA SER A 162 3.48 5.14 -2.91
C SER A 162 2.76 3.79 -2.81
N ARG A 163 3.10 2.83 -3.66
CA ARG A 163 2.57 1.46 -3.59
C ARG A 163 3.14 0.69 -2.42
N THR A 164 4.42 0.89 -2.09
CA THR A 164 5.05 0.31 -0.89
C THR A 164 4.39 0.84 0.38
N LEU A 165 4.10 2.15 0.45
CA LEU A 165 3.33 2.75 1.54
C LEU A 165 1.96 2.10 1.70
N SER A 166 1.24 1.95 0.58
CA SER A 166 -0.09 1.34 0.57
C SER A 166 -0.04 -0.13 0.98
N TYR A 167 0.99 -0.87 0.56
CA TYR A 167 1.20 -2.27 0.92
C TYR A 167 1.27 -2.45 2.44
N TYR A 168 2.13 -1.68 3.12
CA TYR A 168 2.26 -1.77 4.58
C TYR A 168 1.02 -1.26 5.31
N LYS A 169 0.42 -0.16 4.84
CA LYS A 169 -0.83 0.35 5.42
C LYS A 169 -1.95 -0.68 5.34
N ASN A 170 -2.11 -1.37 4.21
CA ASN A 170 -3.18 -2.36 4.04
C ASN A 170 -2.98 -3.59 4.92
N LYS A 171 -1.76 -4.10 5.04
CA LYS A 171 -1.44 -5.17 6.01
C LYS A 171 -1.76 -4.75 7.44
N THR A 172 -1.34 -3.54 7.82
CA THR A 172 -1.57 -2.99 9.16
C THR A 172 -3.07 -2.78 9.43
N LYS A 173 -3.82 -2.30 8.45
CA LYS A 173 -5.28 -2.15 8.52
C LYS A 173 -5.96 -3.48 8.83
N ALA A 174 -5.56 -4.58 8.18
CA ALA A 174 -6.12 -5.91 8.44
C ALA A 174 -5.86 -6.38 9.89
N LEU A 175 -4.69 -6.06 10.45
CA LEU A 175 -4.42 -6.34 11.87
C LEU A 175 -5.30 -5.47 12.79
N TYR A 176 -5.45 -4.18 12.49
CA TYR A 176 -6.32 -3.30 13.27
C TYR A 176 -7.79 -3.67 13.21
N GLU A 177 -8.25 -4.25 12.11
CA GLU A 177 -9.62 -4.76 12.02
C GLU A 177 -9.85 -5.90 13.02
N LYS A 178 -8.86 -6.79 13.20
CA LYS A 178 -8.89 -7.84 14.24
C LYS A 178 -8.79 -7.24 15.64
N ILE A 179 -7.90 -6.26 15.84
CA ILE A 179 -7.77 -5.53 17.12
C ILE A 179 -9.10 -4.90 17.49
N TYR A 180 -9.81 -4.29 16.54
CA TYR A 180 -11.10 -3.64 16.79
C TYR A 180 -12.17 -4.60 17.33
N GLN A 181 -12.13 -5.88 16.94
CA GLN A 181 -13.04 -6.89 17.49
C GLN A 181 -12.75 -7.22 18.96
N ILE A 182 -11.51 -7.00 19.42
CA ILE A 182 -11.06 -7.27 20.79
C ILE A 182 -11.20 -6.01 21.66
N ASP A 183 -10.76 -4.88 21.13
CA ASP A 183 -10.79 -3.57 21.78
C ASP A 183 -11.24 -2.49 20.77
N PRO A 184 -12.55 -2.16 20.74
CA PRO A 184 -13.06 -1.09 19.88
C PRO A 184 -12.45 0.29 20.18
N ASN A 185 -11.91 0.47 21.39
CA ASN A 185 -11.29 1.72 21.85
C ASN A 185 -9.76 1.71 21.70
N PHE A 186 -9.20 0.79 20.91
CA PHE A 186 -7.76 0.68 20.70
C PHE A 186 -7.12 2.03 20.34
N SER A 187 -5.84 2.17 20.71
CA SER A 187 -4.99 3.29 20.32
C SER A 187 -3.91 2.82 19.34
N TYR A 188 -3.48 3.73 18.48
CA TYR A 188 -2.32 3.52 17.62
C TYR A 188 -1.05 3.56 18.47
N HIS A 189 -0.06 2.74 18.10
CA HIS A 189 1.28 2.82 18.69
C HIS A 189 1.95 4.13 18.30
N TYR A 190 1.76 4.57 17.05
CA TYR A 190 2.15 5.89 16.61
C TYR A 190 1.31 6.98 17.29
N ALA A 191 1.96 7.78 18.15
CA ALA A 191 1.30 8.83 18.91
C ALA A 191 1.25 10.20 18.20
N GLY A 192 1.69 10.27 16.93
CA GLY A 192 1.82 11.53 16.18
C GLY A 192 3.15 12.25 16.44
N LYS A 193 3.55 13.13 15.52
CA LYS A 193 4.82 13.88 15.64
C LYS A 193 4.90 14.82 16.84
N GLY A 194 3.75 15.23 17.38
CA GLY A 194 3.66 16.11 18.55
C GLY A 194 3.73 15.38 19.90
N ALA A 195 3.62 14.05 19.89
CA ALA A 195 3.81 13.24 21.09
C ALA A 195 5.31 12.97 21.25
N ALA A 196 6.00 13.91 21.89
CA ALA A 196 7.35 13.67 22.35
C ALA A 196 7.36 12.42 23.24
N VAL A 197 8.18 11.43 22.84
CA VAL A 197 8.58 10.34 23.73
C VAL A 197 9.36 10.99 24.87
N GLY A 198 8.69 11.16 26.00
CA GLY A 198 9.32 11.50 27.28
C GLY A 198 9.89 10.26 27.93
#